data_AF-C7A9T7-F1
#
_entry.id   AF-C7A9T7-F1
#
_cell.length_a   1.000
_cell.length_b   1.000
_cell.length_c   1.000
_cell.angle_alpha   90.00
_cell.angle_beta   90.00
_cell.angle_gamma   90.00
#
_symmetry.space_group_name_H-M   'P 1'
#
loop_
_entity.id
_entity.type
_entity.pdbx_description
1 polymer ?
#
loop_
_entity_poly.entity_id
_entity_poly.type
_entity_poly.pdbx_seq_one_letter_code
_entity_poly.pdbx_strand_id
1 'polypeptide(L)'
;LRFAENFLNMCFAVPCEDYKVSPVLADALEKIFILHADHEQNASTSTVRIAGSSGANPFACIAAGIACLWGPAHGGANEAALNMLYDIGTVDKIPEFIAKVKDKNSEVRLMGFGHRVYKNYDPRAKIMQKMCHAVLKETGHGDDPMLKVAMELEKIALSDQYFID
;
A
#
# COMPACT_ATOMS: atom_id res chain seq x y z
N LEU A 1 2.42 15.61 21.40
CA LEU A 1 2.01 14.70 20.32
C LEU A 1 2.89 13.47 20.35
N ARG A 2 2.33 12.26 20.19
CA ARG A 2 3.07 11.01 19.97
C ARG A 2 3.63 10.95 18.54
N PHE A 3 4.38 9.90 18.18
CA PHE A 3 5.08 9.81 16.90
C PHE A 3 4.16 10.03 15.68
N ALA A 4 3.10 9.22 15.52
CA ALA A 4 2.14 9.36 14.43
C ALA A 4 1.37 10.70 14.48
N GLU A 5 0.96 11.14 15.68
CA GLU A 5 0.25 12.41 15.85
C GLU A 5 1.13 13.61 15.44
N ASN A 6 2.42 13.57 15.78
CA ASN A 6 3.37 14.61 15.42
C ASN A 6 3.64 14.62 13.92
N PHE A 7 3.74 13.45 13.29
CA PHE A 7 3.88 13.34 11.84
C PHE A 7 2.67 13.97 11.13
N LEU A 8 1.45 13.62 11.54
CA LEU A 8 0.23 14.23 10.98
C LEU A 8 0.21 15.75 11.16
N ASN A 9 0.60 16.23 12.34
CA ASN A 9 0.67 17.67 12.59
C ASN A 9 1.68 18.36 11.66
N MET A 10 2.88 17.80 11.47
CA MET A 10 3.87 18.38 10.56
C MET A 10 3.42 18.35 9.10
N CYS A 11 2.62 17.37 8.69
CA CYS A 11 2.12 17.27 7.32
C CYS A 11 0.98 18.25 6.99
N PHE A 12 0.09 18.52 7.95
CA PHE A 12 -1.20 19.18 7.65
C PHE A 12 -1.48 20.45 8.46
N ALA A 13 -0.76 20.70 9.57
CA ALA A 13 -0.96 21.94 10.33
C ALA A 13 -0.47 23.17 9.54
N VAL A 14 -1.17 24.28 9.70
CA VAL A 14 -0.78 25.58 9.12
C VAL A 14 -0.65 26.62 10.24
N PRO A 15 0.14 27.70 10.07
CA PRO A 15 0.32 28.71 11.12
C PRO A 15 -0.94 29.50 11.48
N CYS A 16 -1.98 29.45 10.64
CA CYS A 16 -3.16 30.29 10.74
C CYS A 16 -4.27 29.73 11.64
N GLU A 17 -4.19 28.45 12.04
CA GLU A 17 -5.20 27.80 12.87
C GLU A 17 -4.63 26.62 13.65
N ASP A 18 -5.28 26.28 14.77
CA ASP A 18 -4.89 25.12 15.57
C ASP A 18 -5.29 23.82 14.86
N TYR A 19 -4.31 22.98 14.55
CA TYR A 19 -4.55 21.67 13.97
C TYR A 19 -4.94 20.64 15.03
N LYS A 20 -6.15 20.07 14.89
CA LYS A 20 -6.65 19.00 15.76
C LYS A 20 -6.45 17.65 15.11
N VAL A 21 -5.48 16.89 15.61
CA VAL A 21 -5.21 15.53 15.14
C VAL A 21 -6.39 14.61 15.48
N SER A 22 -7.02 14.00 14.48
CA SER A 22 -8.05 12.97 14.71
C SER A 22 -7.41 11.72 15.33
N PRO A 23 -7.94 11.20 16.45
CA PRO A 23 -7.45 9.96 17.05
C PRO A 23 -7.54 8.76 16.11
N VAL A 24 -8.53 8.74 15.21
CA VAL A 24 -8.72 7.67 14.21
C VAL A 24 -7.60 7.72 13.17
N LEU A 25 -7.27 8.91 12.67
CA LEU A 25 -6.17 9.08 11.70
C LEU A 25 -4.81 8.78 12.34
N ALA A 26 -4.60 9.19 13.59
CA ALA A 26 -3.36 8.90 14.32
C ALA A 26 -3.16 7.39 14.54
N ASP A 27 -4.21 6.67 14.96
CA ASP A 27 -4.17 5.21 15.15
C ASP A 27 -3.97 4.47 13.81
N ALA A 28 -4.60 4.93 12.73
CA ALA A 28 -4.40 4.36 11.40
C ALA A 28 -2.94 4.54 10.93
N LEU A 29 -2.37 5.73 11.10
CA LEU A 29 -0.99 6.00 10.70
C LEU A 29 0.02 5.22 11.54
N GLU A 30 -0.19 5.11 12.86
CA GLU A 30 0.65 4.30 13.75
C GLU A 30 0.71 2.84 13.27
N LYS A 31 -0.44 2.26 12.91
CA LYS A 31 -0.52 0.90 12.39
C LYS A 31 0.10 0.77 10.99
N ILE A 32 -0.02 1.78 10.13
CA ILE A 32 0.70 1.82 8.84
C ILE A 32 2.21 1.75 9.09
N PHE A 33 2.75 2.53 10.02
CA PHE A 33 4.17 2.47 10.38
C PHE A 33 4.57 1.09 10.92
N ILE A 34 3.79 0.51 11.83
CA ILE A 34 4.08 -0.82 12.38
C ILE A 34 4.10 -1.88 11.28
N LEU A 35 3.13 -1.86 10.34
CA LEU A 35 2.99 -2.88 9.30
C LEU A 35 4.04 -2.78 8.18
N HIS A 36 4.73 -1.63 8.08
CA HIS A 36 5.81 -1.39 7.11
C HIS A 36 7.19 -1.26 7.78
N ALA A 37 7.30 -1.50 9.09
CA ALA A 37 8.52 -1.26 9.85
C ALA A 37 9.70 -2.14 9.41
N ASP A 38 9.44 -3.41 9.11
CA ASP A 38 10.42 -4.35 8.57
C ASP A 38 9.73 -5.43 7.74
N HIS A 39 10.46 -5.99 6.78
CA HIS A 39 9.99 -7.11 5.98
C HIS A 39 11.15 -8.01 5.55
N GLU A 40 12.00 -8.38 6.52
CA GLU A 40 13.10 -9.35 6.38
C GLU A 40 14.09 -8.97 5.26
N GLN A 41 14.61 -9.93 4.49
CA GLN A 41 15.63 -9.69 3.46
C GLN A 41 14.99 -9.34 2.11
N ASN A 42 14.24 -8.25 2.07
CA ASN A 42 13.78 -7.65 0.82
C ASN A 42 14.91 -6.86 0.12
N ALA A 43 14.62 -6.36 -1.09
CA ALA A 43 15.61 -5.69 -1.94
C ALA A 43 16.26 -4.49 -1.25
N SER A 44 15.47 -3.57 -0.69
CA SER A 44 15.99 -2.37 -0.01
C SER A 44 16.79 -2.70 1.25
N THR A 45 16.31 -3.66 2.07
CA THR A 45 17.06 -4.11 3.25
C THR A 45 18.41 -4.71 2.85
N SER A 46 18.45 -5.50 1.77
CA SER A 46 19.69 -6.08 1.24
C SER A 46 20.64 -5.01 0.72
N THR A 47 20.12 -3.98 0.03
CA THR A 47 20.91 -2.82 -0.44
C THR A 47 21.55 -2.07 0.72
N VAL A 48 20.80 -1.80 1.81
CA VAL A 48 21.36 -1.16 3.02
C VAL A 48 22.50 -1.99 3.60
N ARG A 49 22.33 -3.32 3.70
CA ARG A 49 23.35 -4.23 4.23
C ARG A 49 24.60 -4.29 3.36
N ILE A 50 24.43 -4.34 2.03
CA ILE A 50 25.54 -4.37 1.07
C ILE A 50 26.31 -3.04 1.09
N ALA A 51 25.61 -1.89 1.11
CA ALA A 51 26.27 -0.60 1.23
C ALA A 51 27.08 -0.50 2.55
N GLY A 52 26.48 -0.93 3.66
CA GLY A 52 27.10 -0.90 4.98
C GLY A 52 28.31 -1.82 5.13
N SER A 53 28.39 -2.94 4.39
CA SER A 53 29.52 -3.89 4.48
C SER A 53 30.86 -3.29 4.02
N SER A 54 30.81 -2.24 3.21
CA SER A 54 31.99 -1.48 2.78
C SER A 54 32.48 -0.45 3.82
N GLY A 55 31.77 -0.28 4.94
CA GLY A 55 32.04 0.76 5.93
C GLY A 55 31.44 2.12 5.58
N ALA A 56 30.49 2.18 4.64
CA ALA A 56 29.79 3.41 4.29
C ALA A 56 29.05 4.03 5.49
N ASN A 57 28.97 5.36 5.50
CA ASN A 57 28.27 6.11 6.52
C ASN A 57 26.79 5.66 6.62
N PRO A 58 26.21 5.46 7.84
CA PRO A 58 24.83 5.00 8.00
C PRO A 58 23.77 5.81 7.24
N PHE A 59 23.92 7.15 7.15
CA PHE A 59 23.00 8.00 6.40
C PHE A 59 23.05 7.68 4.90
N ALA A 60 24.23 7.39 4.35
CA ALA A 60 24.39 6.97 2.95
C ALA A 60 23.78 5.58 2.71
N CYS A 61 23.90 4.66 3.67
CA CYS A 61 23.27 3.35 3.59
C CYS A 61 21.74 3.45 3.55
N ILE A 62 21.14 4.31 4.40
CA ILE A 62 19.70 4.55 4.39
C ILE A 62 19.25 5.21 3.08
N ALA A 63 20.01 6.18 2.56
CA ALA A 63 19.71 6.78 1.25
C ALA A 63 19.70 5.74 0.12
N ALA A 64 20.64 4.79 0.12
CA ALA A 64 20.66 3.69 -0.84
C ALA A 64 19.43 2.77 -0.68
N GLY A 65 19.01 2.50 0.56
CA GLY A 65 17.78 1.77 0.86
C GLY A 65 16.53 2.46 0.32
N ILE A 66 16.40 3.78 0.52
CA ILE A 66 15.29 4.60 0.01
C ILE A 66 15.26 4.55 -1.52
N ALA A 67 16.40 4.75 -2.18
CA ALA A 67 16.49 4.68 -3.65
C ALA A 67 16.05 3.32 -4.20
N CYS A 68 16.43 2.23 -3.52
CA CYS A 68 15.97 0.89 -3.88
C CYS A 68 14.47 0.69 -3.63
N LEU A 69 13.95 1.18 -2.50
CA LEU A 69 12.54 1.10 -2.15
C LEU A 69 11.65 1.85 -3.16
N TRP A 70 12.13 2.95 -3.73
CA TRP A 70 11.36 3.74 -4.71
C TRP A 70 11.10 3.00 -6.03
N GLY A 71 11.81 1.91 -6.33
CA GLY A 71 11.57 1.13 -7.55
C GLY A 71 10.11 0.66 -7.64
N PRO A 72 9.48 0.70 -8.84
CA PRO A 72 8.06 0.38 -9.01
C PRO A 72 7.71 -1.07 -8.64
N ALA A 73 8.67 -1.99 -8.81
CA ALA A 73 8.54 -3.39 -8.43
C ALA A 73 8.78 -3.67 -6.93
N HIS A 74 9.09 -2.64 -6.14
CA HIS A 74 9.30 -2.74 -4.69
C HIS A 74 8.28 -1.86 -3.95
N GLY A 75 8.66 -0.66 -3.49
CA GLY A 75 7.77 0.24 -2.73
C GLY A 75 6.72 0.95 -3.58
N GLY A 76 6.88 1.00 -4.91
CA GLY A 76 5.91 1.62 -5.81
C GLY A 76 4.62 0.82 -6.03
N ALA A 77 4.51 -0.39 -5.49
CA ALA A 77 3.35 -1.25 -5.68
C ALA A 77 2.04 -0.65 -5.15
N ASN A 78 2.08 0.12 -4.05
CA ASN A 78 0.90 0.75 -3.47
C ASN A 78 0.31 1.82 -4.40
N GLU A 79 1.16 2.66 -4.97
CA GLU A 79 0.76 3.68 -5.95
C GLU A 79 0.23 3.01 -7.23
N ALA A 80 0.89 1.97 -7.70
CA ALA A 80 0.44 1.22 -8.86
C ALA A 80 -0.92 0.54 -8.65
N ALA A 81 -1.22 0.06 -7.43
CA ALA A 81 -2.54 -0.48 -7.10
C ALA A 81 -3.63 0.60 -7.12
N LEU A 82 -3.35 1.80 -6.60
CA LEU A 82 -4.29 2.93 -6.69
C LEU A 82 -4.52 3.37 -8.14
N ASN A 83 -3.45 3.51 -8.93
CA ASN A 83 -3.55 3.86 -10.35
C ASN A 83 -4.35 2.81 -11.13
N MET A 84 -4.13 1.53 -10.87
CA MET A 84 -4.92 0.45 -11.44
C MET A 84 -6.41 0.60 -11.12
N LEU A 85 -6.76 0.91 -9.87
CA LEU A 85 -8.16 1.11 -9.47
C LEU A 85 -8.78 2.36 -10.14
N TYR A 86 -8.01 3.44 -10.30
CA TYR A 86 -8.43 4.62 -11.05
C TYR A 86 -8.68 4.31 -12.54
N ASP A 87 -7.79 3.53 -13.17
CA ASP A 87 -7.90 3.14 -14.58
C ASP A 87 -9.10 2.22 -14.83
N ILE A 88 -9.40 1.32 -13.88
CA ILE A 88 -10.63 0.51 -13.91
C ILE A 88 -11.84 1.43 -13.78
N GLY A 89 -11.81 2.37 -12.82
CA GLY A 89 -12.83 3.40 -12.62
C GLY A 89 -14.11 2.89 -11.96
N THR A 90 -14.83 1.97 -12.61
CA THR A 90 -16.15 1.50 -12.14
C THR A 90 -16.25 -0.04 -12.14
N VAL A 91 -17.15 -0.56 -11.31
CA VAL A 91 -17.29 -2.02 -11.07
C VAL A 91 -17.61 -2.79 -12.36
N ASP A 92 -18.38 -2.20 -13.28
CA ASP A 92 -18.76 -2.80 -14.56
C ASP A 92 -17.59 -3.01 -15.53
N LYS A 93 -16.46 -2.31 -15.32
CA LYS A 93 -15.23 -2.45 -16.13
C LYS A 93 -14.28 -3.52 -15.61
N ILE A 94 -14.51 -4.07 -14.42
CA ILE A 94 -13.66 -5.12 -13.83
C ILE A 94 -13.54 -6.35 -14.74
N PRO A 95 -14.62 -6.88 -15.36
CA PRO A 95 -14.50 -8.04 -16.24
C PRO A 95 -13.56 -7.81 -17.43
N GLU A 96 -13.59 -6.61 -18.04
CA GLU A 96 -12.69 -6.23 -19.14
C GLU A 96 -11.23 -6.19 -18.66
N PHE A 97 -11.00 -5.60 -17.48
CA PHE A 97 -9.67 -5.53 -16.88
C PHE A 97 -9.10 -6.93 -16.58
N ILE A 98 -9.91 -7.80 -15.97
CA ILE A 98 -9.50 -9.19 -15.67
C ILE A 98 -9.18 -9.96 -16.95
N ALA A 99 -9.94 -9.77 -18.03
CA ALA A 99 -9.63 -10.39 -19.32
C ALA A 99 -8.24 -9.96 -19.83
N LYS A 100 -7.90 -8.67 -19.70
CA LYS A 100 -6.55 -8.15 -20.05
C LYS A 100 -5.45 -8.70 -19.15
N VAL A 101 -5.71 -8.92 -17.86
CA VAL A 101 -4.72 -9.53 -16.94
C VAL A 101 -4.41 -10.97 -17.34
N LYS A 102 -5.42 -11.73 -17.80
CA LYS A 102 -5.27 -13.14 -18.18
C LYS A 102 -4.66 -13.35 -19.57
N ASP A 103 -4.72 -12.35 -20.44
CA ASP A 103 -4.15 -12.42 -21.78
C ASP A 103 -2.62 -12.45 -21.69
N LYS A 104 -2.01 -13.52 -22.23
CA LYS A 104 -0.54 -13.70 -22.25
C LYS A 104 0.17 -12.67 -23.12
N ASN A 105 -0.54 -12.01 -24.03
CA ASN A 105 0.01 -10.95 -24.90
C ASN A 105 -0.15 -9.55 -24.29
N SER A 106 -0.81 -9.45 -23.13
CA SER A 106 -1.03 -8.19 -22.43
C SER A 106 0.07 -7.96 -21.39
N GLU A 107 0.53 -6.71 -21.30
CA GLU A 107 1.48 -6.27 -20.26
C GLU A 107 0.78 -5.93 -18.94
N VAL A 108 -0.56 -5.97 -18.90
CA VAL A 108 -1.35 -5.62 -17.72
C VAL A 108 -1.12 -6.65 -16.61
N ARG A 109 -0.90 -6.15 -15.39
CA ARG A 109 -0.73 -6.95 -14.18
C ARG A 109 -1.78 -6.55 -13.15
N LEU A 110 -2.23 -7.53 -12.36
CA LEU A 110 -3.08 -7.30 -11.21
C LEU A 110 -2.21 -6.83 -10.04
N MET A 111 -2.16 -5.52 -9.82
CA MET A 111 -1.35 -4.90 -8.78
C MET A 111 -1.99 -5.07 -7.40
N GLY A 112 -1.19 -5.25 -6.37
CA GLY A 112 -1.67 -5.46 -4.99
C GLY A 112 -2.20 -6.86 -4.70
N PHE A 113 -2.12 -7.80 -5.66
CA PHE A 113 -2.47 -9.21 -5.47
C PHE A 113 -1.25 -10.12 -5.63
N GLY A 114 -1.26 -11.22 -4.87
CA GLY A 114 -0.14 -12.14 -4.76
C GLY A 114 0.96 -11.61 -3.84
N HIS A 115 1.66 -12.53 -3.19
CA HIS A 115 2.77 -12.18 -2.31
C HIS A 115 3.84 -13.26 -2.40
N ARG A 116 5.11 -12.87 -2.57
CA ARG A 116 6.23 -13.83 -2.71
C ARG A 116 6.31 -14.81 -1.52
N VAL A 117 5.86 -14.38 -0.35
CA VAL A 117 5.91 -15.15 0.90
C VAL A 117 4.53 -15.71 1.31
N TYR A 118 3.43 -15.00 1.06
CA TYR A 118 2.10 -15.41 1.53
C TYR A 118 1.32 -16.03 0.37
N LYS A 119 1.09 -17.34 0.45
CA LYS A 119 0.40 -18.10 -0.62
C LYS A 119 -1.11 -17.98 -0.58
N ASN A 120 -1.70 -17.82 0.61
CA ASN A 120 -3.17 -17.89 0.78
C ASN A 120 -3.79 -16.53 1.12
N TYR A 121 -3.17 -15.77 2.02
CA TYR A 121 -3.70 -14.49 2.49
C TYR A 121 -2.62 -13.70 3.22
N ASP A 122 -2.55 -12.39 3.01
CA ASP A 122 -1.67 -11.51 3.78
C ASP A 122 -2.38 -11.08 5.09
N PRO A 123 -1.90 -11.52 6.28
CA PRO A 123 -2.55 -11.18 7.54
C PRO A 123 -2.60 -9.66 7.82
N ARG A 124 -1.73 -8.87 7.18
CA ARG A 124 -1.70 -7.40 7.28
C ARG A 124 -2.90 -6.76 6.58
N ALA A 125 -3.37 -7.36 5.49
CA ALA A 125 -4.49 -6.85 4.70
C ALA A 125 -5.77 -6.74 5.54
N LYS A 126 -6.01 -7.69 6.47
CA LYS A 126 -7.17 -7.69 7.36
C LYS A 126 -7.21 -6.47 8.28
N ILE A 127 -6.04 -6.12 8.82
CA ILE A 127 -5.90 -4.96 9.70
C ILE A 127 -6.06 -3.70 8.85
N MET A 128 -5.44 -3.65 7.67
CA MET A 128 -5.52 -2.53 6.75
C MET A 128 -6.96 -2.24 6.28
N GLN A 129 -7.72 -3.27 5.94
CA GLN A 129 -9.11 -3.14 5.52
C GLN A 129 -10.00 -2.53 6.62
N LYS A 130 -9.87 -3.00 7.86
CA LYS A 130 -10.61 -2.44 9.00
C LYS A 130 -10.29 -0.96 9.21
N MET A 131 -9.02 -0.59 9.08
CA MET A 131 -8.59 0.80 9.19
C MET A 131 -9.11 1.65 8.04
N CYS A 132 -9.07 1.13 6.81
CA CYS A 132 -9.60 1.81 5.62
C CYS A 132 -11.06 2.22 5.85
N HIS A 133 -11.92 1.30 6.30
CA HIS A 133 -13.31 1.64 6.63
C HIS A 133 -13.44 2.69 7.74
N ALA A 134 -12.62 2.61 8.80
CA ALA A 134 -12.65 3.58 9.88
C ALA A 134 -12.23 4.99 9.41
N VAL A 135 -11.17 5.09 8.63
CA VAL A 135 -10.64 6.35 8.08
C VAL A 135 -11.62 6.96 7.07
N LEU A 136 -12.18 6.17 6.16
CA LEU A 136 -13.16 6.66 5.20
C LEU A 136 -14.41 7.17 5.91
N LYS A 137 -14.88 6.48 6.95
CA LYS A 137 -16.00 6.97 7.76
C LYS A 137 -15.67 8.29 8.48
N GLU A 138 -14.51 8.37 9.14
CA GLU A 138 -14.06 9.56 9.87
C GLU A 138 -13.93 10.79 8.95
N THR A 139 -13.44 10.58 7.72
CA THR A 139 -13.20 11.65 6.75
C THR A 139 -14.44 11.99 5.90
N GLY A 140 -15.58 11.34 6.13
CA GLY A 140 -16.81 11.58 5.37
C GLY A 140 -16.90 10.88 4.01
N HIS A 141 -15.97 9.97 3.70
CA HIS A 141 -15.89 9.20 2.45
C HIS A 141 -16.35 7.74 2.63
N GLY A 142 -17.28 7.47 3.56
CA GLY A 142 -17.71 6.10 3.89
C GLY A 142 -18.32 5.31 2.71
N ASP A 143 -18.76 6.00 1.64
CA ASP A 143 -19.31 5.40 0.42
C ASP A 143 -18.38 5.55 -0.80
N ASP A 144 -17.07 5.56 -0.56
CA ASP A 144 -16.04 5.74 -1.58
C ASP A 144 -16.19 4.74 -2.77
N PRO A 145 -16.38 5.24 -4.01
CA PRO A 145 -16.54 4.38 -5.19
C PRO A 145 -15.31 3.51 -5.51
N MET A 146 -14.10 3.99 -5.25
CA MET A 146 -12.87 3.25 -5.48
C MET A 146 -12.76 2.06 -4.52
N LEU A 147 -13.21 2.20 -3.27
CA LEU A 147 -13.32 1.07 -2.35
C LEU A 147 -14.27 -0.01 -2.88
N LYS A 148 -15.40 0.37 -3.51
CA LYS A 148 -16.34 -0.59 -4.10
C LYS A 148 -15.68 -1.37 -5.25
N VAL A 149 -14.90 -0.69 -6.10
CA VAL A 149 -14.11 -1.33 -7.16
C VAL A 149 -13.08 -2.29 -6.55
N ALA A 150 -12.34 -1.85 -5.54
CA ALA A 150 -11.32 -2.67 -4.88
C ALA A 150 -11.92 -3.94 -4.25
N MET A 151 -13.07 -3.83 -3.57
CA MET A 151 -13.75 -4.96 -2.93
C MET A 151 -14.30 -5.96 -3.94
N GLU A 152 -14.93 -5.50 -5.03
CA GLU A 152 -15.43 -6.43 -6.05
C GLU A 152 -14.28 -7.07 -6.83
N LEU A 153 -13.19 -6.32 -7.08
CA LEU A 153 -11.98 -6.87 -7.70
C LEU A 153 -11.34 -7.95 -6.82
N GLU A 154 -11.23 -7.71 -5.50
CA GLU A 154 -10.74 -8.70 -4.53
C GLU A 154 -11.59 -9.97 -4.54
N LYS A 155 -12.92 -9.82 -4.49
CA LYS A 155 -13.85 -10.95 -4.53
C LYS A 155 -13.70 -11.76 -5.82
N ILE A 156 -13.58 -11.12 -6.98
CA ILE A 156 -13.36 -11.81 -8.25
C ILE A 156 -12.03 -12.54 -8.24
N ALA A 157 -10.94 -11.86 -7.88
CA ALA A 157 -9.59 -12.45 -7.83
C ALA A 157 -9.52 -13.68 -6.90
N LEU A 158 -10.23 -13.66 -5.76
CA LEU A 158 -10.27 -14.79 -4.81
C LEU A 158 -11.17 -15.96 -5.25
N SER A 159 -12.02 -15.77 -6.26
CA SER A 159 -12.97 -16.79 -6.74
C SER A 159 -12.63 -17.35 -8.11
N ASP A 160 -11.70 -16.73 -8.82
CA ASP A 160 -11.35 -17.08 -10.18
C ASP A 160 -10.16 -18.03 -10.23
N GLN A 161 -10.37 -19.20 -10.84
CA GLN A 161 -9.39 -20.29 -10.86
C GLN A 161 -8.01 -19.87 -11.38
N TYR A 162 -7.95 -18.90 -12.30
CA TYR A 162 -6.69 -18.40 -12.85
C TYR A 162 -5.76 -17.78 -11.79
N PHE A 163 -6.31 -17.21 -10.71
CA PHE A 163 -5.52 -16.59 -9.64
C PHE A 163 -5.36 -17.51 -8.43
N ILE A 164 -6.15 -18.58 -8.35
CA ILE A 164 -6.08 -19.58 -7.28
C ILE A 164 -5.03 -20.67 -7.59
N ASP A 165 -4.94 -21.09 -8.86
CA ASP A 165 -4.02 -22.13 -9.36
C ASP A 165 -2.72 -21.55 -9.94
#